data_AF-A0A7W7KEK0-F1
#
_entry.id   AF-A0A7W7KEK0-F1
#
_cell.length_a   1.000
_cell.length_b   1.000
_cell.length_c   1.000
_cell.angle_alpha   90.00
_cell.angle_beta   90.00
_cell.angle_gamma   90.00
#
_symmetry.space_group_name_H-M   'P 1'
#
loop_
_entity.id
_entity.type
_entity.pdbx_description
1 polymer ?
#
loop_
_entity_poly.entity_id
_entity_poly.type
_entity_poly.pdbx_seq_one_letter_code
_entity_poly.pdbx_strand_id
1 'polypeptide(L)'
;MSTSNDEMIFSPEAQDAFWGAMSPDTRRVFEQLQARERWTHHYEENPALFTRLARALPEVVSIPLTQNIQEVLVSLIPLLTSMPLMQGVFAIYWLNHLTENQSIGWGTLCYLEALDIANNQPEHEHYEMSVAMVRRISAAMQVRSAMGLASNWPLKTR
;
A
#
# COMPACT_ATOMS: atom_id res chain seq x y z
N MET A 1 -19.83 -17.00 6.68
CA MET A 1 -18.99 -17.21 7.88
C MET A 1 -17.53 -17.10 7.46
N SER A 2 -16.94 -15.89 7.48
CA SER A 2 -15.50 -15.67 7.24
C SER A 2 -14.96 -14.50 8.06
N THR A 3 -15.55 -14.22 9.23
CA THR A 3 -15.34 -12.95 9.94
C THR A 3 -14.07 -12.90 10.80
N SER A 4 -13.27 -13.97 10.91
CA SER A 4 -12.09 -13.96 11.80
C SER A 4 -10.77 -13.60 11.13
N ASN A 5 -10.59 -13.86 9.83
CA ASN A 5 -9.30 -13.64 9.17
C ASN A 5 -9.14 -12.24 8.59
N ASP A 6 -10.23 -11.59 8.19
CA ASP A 6 -10.18 -10.25 7.57
C ASP A 6 -9.91 -9.13 8.61
N GLU A 7 -10.22 -9.35 9.89
CA GLU A 7 -9.95 -8.36 10.95
C GLU A 7 -8.46 -8.29 11.36
N MET A 8 -7.65 -9.27 10.95
CA MET A 8 -6.25 -9.41 11.36
C MET A 8 -5.24 -9.20 10.23
N ILE A 9 -5.64 -8.63 9.08
CA ILE A 9 -4.73 -8.42 7.94
C ILE A 9 -3.56 -7.47 8.25
N PHE A 10 -3.62 -6.71 9.35
CA PHE A 10 -2.49 -5.87 9.80
C PHE A 10 -1.85 -6.36 11.10
N SER A 11 -2.19 -7.57 11.54
CA SER A 11 -1.54 -8.19 12.70
C SER A 11 -0.05 -8.44 12.41
N PRO A 12 0.81 -8.37 13.44
CA PRO A 12 2.22 -8.74 13.31
C PRO A 12 2.42 -10.13 12.70
N GLU A 13 1.58 -11.09 13.06
CA GLU A 13 1.65 -12.47 12.56
C GLU A 13 1.38 -12.56 11.05
N ALA A 14 0.38 -11.83 10.56
CA ALA A 14 0.07 -11.79 9.13
C ALA A 14 1.18 -11.10 8.32
N GLN A 15 1.76 -10.03 8.86
CA GLN A 15 2.92 -9.35 8.26
C GLN A 15 4.11 -10.31 8.17
N ASP A 16 4.44 -10.99 9.26
CA ASP A 16 5.63 -11.84 9.32
C ASP A 16 5.50 -13.04 8.38
N ALA A 17 4.30 -13.61 8.26
CA ALA A 17 3.99 -14.66 7.28
C ALA A 17 4.15 -14.16 5.83
N PHE A 18 3.62 -12.98 5.49
CA PHE A 18 3.74 -12.40 4.16
C PHE A 18 5.19 -12.12 3.77
N TRP A 19 5.93 -11.42 4.62
CA TRP A 19 7.31 -11.06 4.34
C TRP A 19 8.25 -12.26 4.38
N GLY A 20 7.98 -13.26 5.24
CA GLY A 20 8.72 -14.51 5.29
C GLY A 20 8.54 -15.39 4.04
N ALA A 21 7.45 -15.21 3.29
CA ALA A 21 7.20 -15.91 2.03
C ALA A 21 7.90 -15.24 0.82
N MET A 22 8.43 -14.02 0.95
CA MET A 22 9.09 -13.31 -0.14
C MET A 22 10.52 -13.80 -0.36
N SER A 23 10.88 -14.04 -1.63
CA SER A 23 12.25 -14.40 -2.03
C SER A 23 12.77 -13.45 -3.12
N PRO A 24 13.95 -12.83 -2.90
CA PRO A 24 14.78 -12.91 -1.70
C PRO A 24 14.17 -12.14 -0.51
N ASP A 25 14.68 -12.40 0.69
CA ASP A 25 14.27 -11.65 1.88
C ASP A 25 14.71 -10.18 1.76
N THR A 26 13.72 -9.30 1.59
CA THR A 26 13.92 -7.86 1.44
C THR A 26 13.52 -7.09 2.70
N ARG A 27 13.10 -7.76 3.78
CA ARG A 27 12.60 -7.11 5.00
C ARG A 27 13.55 -6.06 5.52
N ARG A 28 14.82 -6.41 5.70
CA ARG A 28 15.86 -5.50 6.23
C ARG A 28 16.00 -4.21 5.41
N VAL A 29 15.77 -4.27 4.11
CA VAL A 29 15.82 -3.09 3.24
C VAL A 29 14.60 -2.21 3.47
N PHE A 30 13.42 -2.81 3.50
CA PHE A 30 12.17 -2.09 3.77
C PHE A 30 12.12 -1.52 5.18
N GLU A 31 12.65 -2.22 6.18
CA GLU A 31 12.83 -1.73 7.55
C GLU A 31 13.72 -0.48 7.59
N GLN A 32 14.82 -0.45 6.83
CA GLN A 32 15.71 0.71 6.76
C GLN A 32 15.05 1.92 6.10
N LEU A 33 14.25 1.70 5.05
CA LEU A 33 13.47 2.75 4.40
C LEU A 33 12.39 3.29 5.37
N GLN A 34 11.65 2.38 5.99
CA GLN A 34 10.60 2.69 6.96
C GLN A 34 11.15 3.45 8.18
N ALA A 35 12.34 3.13 8.68
CA ALA A 35 12.97 3.84 9.79
C ALA A 35 13.25 5.34 9.50
N ARG A 36 13.16 5.76 8.24
CA ARG A 36 13.27 7.18 7.84
C ARG A 36 11.90 7.87 7.75
N GLU A 37 10.80 7.12 7.83
CA GLU A 37 9.44 7.63 7.76
C GLU A 37 9.01 8.11 9.15
N ARG A 38 8.99 9.43 9.35
CA ARG A 38 8.59 10.04 10.63
C ARG A 38 7.11 10.46 10.68
N TRP A 39 6.40 10.29 9.58
CA TRP A 39 5.02 10.75 9.38
C TRP A 39 3.99 9.60 9.43
N THR A 40 4.45 8.37 9.62
CA THR A 40 3.59 7.18 9.63
C THR A 40 3.12 6.87 11.05
N HIS A 41 1.94 6.28 11.16
CA HIS A 41 1.39 5.76 12.40
C HIS A 41 1.66 4.27 12.52
N HIS A 42 2.15 3.82 13.66
CA HIS A 42 2.40 2.40 13.90
C HIS A 42 1.15 1.70 14.46
N TYR A 43 1.06 0.37 14.25
CA TYR A 43 -0.08 -0.41 14.74
C TYR A 43 -0.20 -0.31 16.27
N GLU A 44 0.93 -0.33 16.96
CA GLU A 44 1.04 -0.25 18.42
C GLU A 44 0.58 1.10 18.98
N GLU A 45 0.67 2.17 18.18
CA GLU A 45 0.26 3.52 18.57
C GLU A 45 -1.26 3.70 18.44
N ASN A 46 -1.88 3.08 17.43
CA ASN A 46 -3.32 3.21 17.17
C ASN A 46 -3.93 1.92 16.57
N PRO A 47 -4.09 0.84 17.34
CA PRO A 47 -4.63 -0.43 16.84
C PRO A 47 -6.05 -0.30 16.27
N ALA A 48 -6.85 0.62 16.83
CA ALA A 48 -8.22 0.88 16.40
C ALA A 48 -8.28 1.45 14.97
N LEU A 49 -7.36 2.35 14.60
CA LEU A 49 -7.24 2.85 13.23
C LEU A 49 -6.97 1.70 12.25
N PHE A 50 -5.97 0.87 12.55
CA PHE A 50 -5.62 -0.27 11.70
C PHE A 50 -6.73 -1.32 11.58
N THR A 51 -7.47 -1.56 12.67
CA THR A 51 -8.64 -2.44 12.64
C THR A 51 -9.74 -1.87 11.74
N ARG A 52 -9.98 -0.55 11.79
CA ARG A 52 -10.93 0.12 10.88
C ARG A 52 -10.47 0.05 9.43
N LEU A 53 -9.17 0.20 9.18
CA LEU A 53 -8.61 0.07 7.83
C LEU A 53 -8.76 -1.34 7.30
N ALA A 54 -8.46 -2.35 8.12
CA ALA A 54 -8.66 -3.75 7.79
C ALA A 54 -10.11 -4.05 7.37
N ARG A 55 -11.08 -3.48 8.07
CA ARG A 55 -12.51 -3.63 7.74
C ARG A 55 -12.93 -2.87 6.48
N ALA A 56 -12.33 -1.72 6.19
CA ALA A 56 -12.69 -0.87 5.05
C ALA A 56 -12.10 -1.37 3.72
N LEU A 57 -10.91 -2.00 3.74
CA LEU A 57 -10.24 -2.48 2.53
C LEU A 57 -11.04 -3.49 1.69
N PRO A 58 -11.79 -4.47 2.24
CA PRO A 58 -12.64 -5.33 1.42
C PRO A 58 -13.78 -4.57 0.72
N GLU A 59 -14.31 -3.52 1.36
CA GLU A 59 -15.36 -2.69 0.76
C GLU A 59 -14.84 -1.95 -0.48
N VAL A 60 -13.60 -1.46 -0.43
CA VAL A 60 -12.92 -0.80 -1.56
C VAL A 60 -12.83 -1.71 -2.79
N VAL A 61 -12.54 -3.00 -2.59
CA VAL A 61 -12.40 -3.96 -3.70
C VAL A 61 -13.73 -4.24 -4.40
N SER A 62 -14.84 -4.11 -3.68
CA SER A 62 -16.18 -4.31 -4.24
C SER A 62 -16.67 -3.16 -5.12
N ILE A 63 -15.95 -2.03 -5.16
CA ILE A 63 -16.31 -0.86 -5.96
C ILE A 63 -15.90 -1.11 -7.42
N PRO A 64 -16.85 -1.10 -8.37
CA PRO A 64 -16.52 -1.28 -9.79
C PRO A 64 -15.68 -0.10 -10.30
N LEU A 65 -14.70 -0.41 -11.15
CA LEU A 65 -13.83 0.57 -11.85
C LEU A 65 -14.68 1.44 -12.80
N THR A 66 -15.33 2.45 -12.25
CA THR A 66 -16.18 3.45 -12.93
C THR A 66 -15.65 4.84 -12.63
N GLN A 67 -16.34 5.93 -13.03
CA GLN A 67 -15.90 7.30 -12.72
C GLN A 67 -15.67 7.55 -11.22
N ASN A 68 -16.35 6.81 -10.34
CA ASN A 68 -16.17 6.90 -8.89
C ASN A 68 -14.85 6.30 -8.39
N ILE A 69 -14.09 5.60 -9.24
CA ILE A 69 -12.82 5.01 -8.82
C ILE A 69 -11.79 6.07 -8.44
N GLN A 70 -11.83 7.24 -9.08
CA GLN A 70 -10.88 8.31 -8.79
C GLN A 70 -11.02 8.77 -7.34
N GLU A 71 -12.26 8.99 -6.85
CA GLU A 71 -12.52 9.37 -5.45
C GLU A 71 -11.99 8.32 -4.46
N VAL A 72 -12.12 7.04 -4.82
CA VAL A 72 -11.58 5.93 -4.03
C VAL A 72 -10.06 5.96 -4.01
N LEU A 73 -9.41 6.13 -5.16
CA LEU A 73 -7.95 6.21 -5.26
C LEU A 73 -7.41 7.39 -4.47
N VAL A 74 -8.04 8.57 -4.59
CA VAL A 74 -7.71 9.78 -3.83
C VAL A 74 -7.80 9.52 -2.33
N SER A 75 -8.86 8.82 -1.88
CA SER A 75 -9.06 8.47 -0.47
C SER A 75 -8.06 7.42 0.03
N LEU A 76 -7.56 6.52 -0.84
CA LEU A 76 -6.57 5.50 -0.48
C LEU A 76 -5.17 6.08 -0.28
N ILE A 77 -4.81 7.16 -0.98
CA ILE A 77 -3.48 7.79 -0.88
C ILE A 77 -3.11 8.14 0.57
N PRO A 78 -3.90 8.95 1.32
CA PRO A 78 -3.55 9.28 2.70
C PRO A 78 -3.53 8.03 3.58
N LEU A 79 -4.44 7.08 3.37
CA LEU A 79 -4.47 5.84 4.16
C LEU A 79 -3.17 5.04 3.99
N LEU A 80 -2.75 4.76 2.75
CA LEU A 80 -1.55 3.98 2.46
C LEU A 80 -0.26 4.71 2.86
N THR A 81 -0.25 6.04 2.77
CA THR A 81 0.91 6.88 3.09
C THR A 81 1.10 7.07 4.59
N SER A 82 0.00 7.06 5.36
CA SER A 82 0.02 7.13 6.82
C SER A 82 0.40 5.80 7.47
N MET A 83 0.33 4.67 6.77
CA MET A 83 0.82 3.38 7.27
C MET A 83 2.32 3.22 7.02
N PRO A 84 3.07 2.48 7.86
CA PRO A 84 4.50 2.29 7.65
C PRO A 84 4.80 1.47 6.39
N LEU A 85 6.04 1.63 5.87
CA LEU A 85 6.70 0.83 4.83
C LEU A 85 5.92 -0.38 4.36
N MET A 86 6.13 -1.36 5.22
CA MET A 86 5.86 -2.75 5.01
C MET A 86 4.36 -3.02 5.08
N GLN A 87 3.66 -2.34 5.98
CA GLN A 87 2.21 -2.41 6.09
C GLN A 87 1.51 -1.90 4.83
N GLY A 88 1.97 -0.77 4.26
CA GLY A 88 1.41 -0.24 3.01
C GLY A 88 1.60 -1.19 1.83
N VAL A 89 2.77 -1.81 1.71
CA VAL A 89 3.04 -2.84 0.69
C VAL A 89 2.14 -4.05 0.87
N PHE A 90 1.97 -4.52 2.11
CA PHE A 90 1.09 -5.66 2.39
C PHE A 90 -0.38 -5.34 2.10
N ALA A 91 -0.85 -4.14 2.45
CA ALA A 91 -2.21 -3.67 2.14
C ALA A 91 -2.48 -3.74 0.64
N ILE A 92 -1.55 -3.26 -0.19
CA ILE A 92 -1.68 -3.33 -1.65
C ILE A 92 -1.67 -4.77 -2.15
N TYR A 93 -0.78 -5.62 -1.65
CA TYR A 93 -0.75 -7.03 -2.03
C TYR A 93 -2.11 -7.68 -1.78
N TRP A 94 -2.70 -7.41 -0.62
CA TRP A 94 -4.00 -7.94 -0.24
C TRP A 94 -5.12 -7.39 -1.14
N LEU A 95 -5.14 -6.08 -1.41
CA LEU A 95 -6.10 -5.47 -2.34
C LEU A 95 -6.02 -6.10 -3.74
N ASN A 96 -4.81 -6.32 -4.24
CA ASN A 96 -4.57 -6.95 -5.54
C ASN A 96 -5.04 -8.41 -5.55
N HIS A 97 -4.85 -9.14 -4.44
CA HIS A 97 -5.25 -10.53 -4.33
C HIS A 97 -6.78 -10.69 -4.39
N LEU A 98 -7.54 -9.77 -3.81
CA LEU A 98 -8.99 -9.80 -3.87
C LEU A 98 -9.57 -9.43 -5.26
N THR A 99 -8.78 -8.81 -6.12
CA THR A 99 -9.16 -8.47 -7.50
C THR A 99 -8.54 -9.42 -8.51
N GLU A 100 -8.97 -10.68 -8.52
CA GLU A 100 -8.43 -11.71 -9.42
C GLU A 100 -8.65 -11.42 -10.93
N ASN A 101 -9.47 -10.45 -11.30
CA ASN A 101 -9.89 -10.17 -12.69
C ASN A 101 -9.49 -8.78 -13.24
N GLN A 102 -8.63 -8.02 -12.55
CA GLN A 102 -8.22 -6.68 -13.01
C GLN A 102 -6.88 -6.70 -13.76
N SER A 103 -6.82 -6.02 -14.91
CA SER A 103 -5.61 -5.91 -15.73
C SER A 103 -4.54 -4.98 -15.15
N ILE A 104 -4.95 -4.09 -14.24
CA ILE A 104 -4.06 -3.14 -13.54
C ILE A 104 -4.32 -3.30 -12.05
N GLY A 105 -3.25 -3.59 -11.28
CA GLY A 105 -3.36 -3.70 -9.83
C GLY A 105 -3.61 -2.35 -9.16
N TRP A 106 -4.33 -2.36 -8.03
CA TRP A 106 -4.58 -1.22 -7.15
C TRP A 106 -3.32 -0.43 -6.80
N GLY A 107 -2.21 -1.12 -6.57
CA GLY A 107 -0.92 -0.47 -6.33
C GLY A 107 -0.48 0.47 -7.44
N THR A 108 -0.72 0.06 -8.69
CA THR A 108 -0.38 0.86 -9.87
C THR A 108 -1.38 2.01 -10.03
N LEU A 109 -2.67 1.76 -9.82
CA LEU A 109 -3.70 2.81 -9.88
C LEU A 109 -3.46 3.91 -8.83
N CYS A 110 -3.21 3.54 -7.58
CA CYS A 110 -2.92 4.51 -6.52
C CYS A 110 -1.64 5.29 -6.79
N TYR A 111 -0.61 4.63 -7.35
CA TYR A 111 0.63 5.31 -7.73
C TYR A 111 0.40 6.33 -8.86
N LEU A 112 -0.38 5.98 -9.89
CA LEU A 112 -0.66 6.89 -11.00
C LEU A 112 -1.48 8.11 -10.54
N GLU A 113 -2.48 7.91 -9.68
CA GLU A 113 -3.26 9.01 -9.11
C GLU A 113 -2.39 9.92 -8.24
N ALA A 114 -1.56 9.35 -7.35
CA ALA A 114 -0.63 10.12 -6.54
C ALA A 114 0.38 10.89 -7.40
N LEU A 115 0.83 10.30 -8.50
CA LEU A 115 1.74 10.94 -9.44
C LEU A 115 1.08 12.12 -10.19
N ASP A 116 -0.19 11.98 -10.57
CA ASP A 116 -0.96 13.07 -11.19
C ASP A 116 -1.09 14.25 -10.22
N ILE A 117 -1.57 13.99 -8.99
CA ILE A 117 -1.72 15.02 -7.96
C ILE A 117 -0.38 15.70 -7.68
N ALA A 118 0.69 14.93 -7.48
CA ALA A 118 2.02 15.45 -7.15
C ALA A 118 2.65 16.31 -8.26
N ASN A 119 2.31 16.06 -9.53
CA ASN A 119 2.88 16.81 -10.66
C ASN A 119 2.00 17.99 -11.11
N ASN A 120 0.68 17.84 -10.99
CA ASN A 120 -0.26 18.73 -11.68
C ASN A 120 -1.14 19.54 -10.72
N GLN A 121 -1.25 19.16 -9.43
CA GLN A 121 -2.24 19.72 -8.51
C GLN A 121 -1.64 20.12 -7.14
N PRO A 122 -0.77 21.16 -7.07
CA PRO A 122 -0.10 21.58 -5.83
C PRO A 122 -1.05 22.06 -4.73
N GLU A 123 -2.24 22.53 -5.09
CA GLU A 123 -3.27 23.01 -4.15
C GLU A 123 -4.22 21.89 -3.68
N HIS A 124 -4.04 20.65 -4.14
CA HIS A 124 -4.89 19.53 -3.77
C HIS A 124 -4.72 19.19 -2.27
N GLU A 125 -5.81 18.86 -1.57
CA GLU A 125 -5.79 18.60 -0.12
C GLU A 125 -4.86 17.46 0.32
N HIS A 126 -4.59 16.52 -0.61
CA HIS A 126 -3.69 15.38 -0.40
C HIS A 126 -2.36 15.51 -1.14
N TYR A 127 -1.96 16.72 -1.57
CA TYR A 127 -0.73 16.95 -2.32
C TYR A 127 0.52 16.41 -1.59
N GLU A 128 0.74 16.81 -0.33
CA GLU A 128 1.91 16.38 0.45
C GLU A 128 1.97 14.85 0.62
N MET A 129 0.82 14.22 0.85
CA MET A 129 0.73 12.76 0.96
C MET A 129 1.03 12.08 -0.38
N SER A 130 0.55 12.65 -1.48
CA SER A 130 0.83 12.15 -2.83
C SER A 130 2.32 12.24 -3.17
N VAL A 131 2.97 13.36 -2.84
CA VAL A 131 4.42 13.54 -2.98
C VAL A 131 5.19 12.51 -2.14
N ALA A 132 4.78 12.30 -0.89
CA ALA A 132 5.40 11.31 -0.01
C ALA A 132 5.25 9.89 -0.57
N MET A 133 4.07 9.51 -1.06
CA MET A 133 3.80 8.20 -1.69
C MET A 133 4.67 7.98 -2.93
N VAL A 134 4.74 8.97 -3.83
CA VAL A 134 5.56 8.88 -5.04
C VAL A 134 7.04 8.71 -4.71
N ARG A 135 7.57 9.48 -3.74
CA ARG A 135 8.96 9.38 -3.29
C ARG A 135 9.25 8.03 -2.66
N ARG A 136 8.34 7.53 -1.83
CA ARG A 136 8.41 6.22 -1.18
C ARG A 136 8.51 5.08 -2.20
N ILE A 137 7.61 5.06 -3.18
CA ILE A 137 7.59 4.05 -4.24
C ILE A 137 8.86 4.16 -5.10
N SER A 138 9.28 5.37 -5.44
CA SER A 138 10.50 5.60 -6.22
C SER A 138 11.75 5.09 -5.51
N ALA A 139 11.88 5.35 -4.20
CA ALA A 139 12.99 4.86 -3.39
C ALA A 139 13.00 3.32 -3.34
N ALA A 140 11.85 2.68 -3.10
CA ALA A 140 11.74 1.23 -3.08
C ALA A 140 12.10 0.60 -4.44
N MET A 141 11.67 1.22 -5.55
CA MET A 141 12.00 0.77 -6.91
C MET A 141 13.49 0.90 -7.21
N GLN A 142 14.12 2.02 -6.84
CA GLN A 142 15.55 2.26 -7.04
C GLN A 142 16.39 1.23 -6.27
N VAL A 143 16.06 0.98 -5.00
CA VAL A 143 16.79 -0.02 -4.21
C VAL A 143 16.64 -1.42 -4.80
N ARG A 144 15.44 -1.80 -5.23
CA ARG A 144 15.24 -3.10 -5.90
C ARG A 144 16.02 -3.23 -7.20
N SER A 145 16.06 -2.16 -8.00
CA SER A 145 16.87 -2.14 -9.21
C SER A 145 18.35 -2.33 -8.90
N ALA A 146 18.86 -1.65 -7.87
CA ALA A 146 20.25 -1.80 -7.42
C ALA A 146 20.57 -3.22 -6.90
N MET A 147 19.57 -3.92 -6.35
CA MET A 147 19.68 -5.30 -5.88
C MET A 147 19.42 -6.36 -6.98
N GLY A 148 19.08 -5.96 -8.20
CA GLY A 148 18.76 -6.89 -9.30
C GLY A 148 17.41 -7.60 -9.16
N LEU A 149 16.46 -7.07 -8.38
CA LEU A 149 15.21 -7.76 -7.99
C LEU A 149 13.99 -7.41 -8.84
N ALA A 150 14.16 -7.05 -10.11
CA ALA A 150 13.10 -6.42 -10.91
C ALA A 150 11.81 -7.27 -11.11
N SER A 151 11.87 -8.61 -11.00
CA SER A 151 10.80 -9.51 -11.47
C SER A 151 9.65 -9.82 -10.50
N ASN A 152 9.79 -9.64 -9.17
CA ASN A 152 8.78 -10.06 -8.17
C ASN A 152 8.18 -8.86 -7.39
N TRP A 153 7.29 -8.06 -8.01
CA TRP A 153 6.71 -6.87 -7.35
C TRP A 153 5.22 -7.02 -7.03
N PRO A 154 4.78 -6.78 -5.78
CA PRO A 154 3.38 -6.97 -5.38
C PRO A 154 2.40 -5.94 -5.95
N LEU A 155 2.86 -4.84 -6.56
CA LEU A 155 1.96 -3.86 -7.20
C LEU A 155 1.45 -4.30 -8.59
N LYS A 156 2.04 -5.36 -9.17
CA LYS A 156 1.57 -5.98 -10.41
C LYS A 156 0.83 -7.27 -10.08
N THR A 157 -0.35 -7.46 -10.66
CA THR A 157 -1.05 -8.75 -10.68
C THR A 157 -0.30 -9.71 -11.61
N ARG A 158 -0.30 -11.01 -11.28
CA ARG A 158 0.24 -12.09 -12.13
C ARG A 158 -0.81 -12.53 -13.14
#